data_AF-A0A4R8S0P2-F1
#
_entry.id   AF-A0A4R8S0P2-F1
#
_cell.length_a   1.000
_cell.length_b   1.000
_cell.length_c   1.000
_cell.angle_alpha   90.00
_cell.angle_beta   90.00
_cell.angle_gamma   90.00
#
_symmetry.space_group_name_H-M   'P 1'
#
loop_
_entity.id
_entity.type
_entity.pdbx_description
1 polymer ?
#
loop_
_entity_poly.entity_id
_entity_poly.type
_entity_poly.pdbx_seq_one_letter_code
_entity_poly.pdbx_strand_id
1 'polypeptide(L)'
;MDRVVGALVAGAVAVVASGCTVASPVAGEPIAAPPVEYHAPTSAQYVDRWLPTPAVDLMSADGTFIRAFAEAATVAAFNIDKDAGSYPGYVRANRTREVSYDQNIRFHIRWIVSIESEPDNWVVATVCSQGSTGPKGSERSGAPKKMKYHRSGTPPPTQQQGIASAPRFSVFGDWYVTYFSYGHPSYESDPAVVVDPTIRCPMPQGVTTESPVATPGWPQTRIY
;
A
#
# COMPACT_ATOMS: atom_id res chain seq x y z
N MET A 1 8.76 -68.97 51.60
CA MET A 1 10.03 -68.61 52.29
C MET A 1 10.37 -67.17 51.90
N ASP A 2 9.56 -66.19 52.25
CA ASP A 2 9.32 -65.63 53.60
C ASP A 2 10.55 -64.95 54.21
N ARG A 3 10.50 -63.62 54.30
CA ARG A 3 10.64 -62.76 55.51
C ARG A 3 11.11 -61.35 55.08
N VAL A 4 10.34 -60.27 55.20
CA VAL A 4 9.76 -59.57 56.38
C VAL A 4 10.78 -58.69 57.13
N VAL A 5 10.53 -57.38 57.01
CA VAL A 5 10.67 -56.26 57.98
C VAL A 5 12.05 -55.69 58.32
N GLY A 6 12.11 -54.34 58.29
CA GLY A 6 13.07 -53.55 59.05
C GLY A 6 13.05 -52.07 58.67
N ALA A 7 12.06 -51.31 59.14
CA ALA A 7 12.07 -49.84 59.07
C ALA A 7 13.07 -49.26 60.07
N LEU A 8 13.80 -48.21 59.68
CA LEU A 8 14.45 -47.28 60.60
C LEU A 8 14.38 -45.88 60.01
N VAL A 9 13.59 -45.03 60.66
CA VAL A 9 13.50 -43.58 60.46
C VAL A 9 14.60 -42.94 61.30
N ALA A 10 15.45 -42.14 60.68
CA ALA A 10 16.24 -41.11 61.36
C ALA A 10 16.30 -39.88 60.45
N GLY A 11 15.63 -38.81 60.87
CA GLY A 11 15.77 -37.50 60.25
C GLY A 11 17.04 -36.81 60.72
N ALA A 12 17.59 -35.92 59.88
CA ALA A 12 17.72 -34.49 60.18
C ALA A 12 18.60 -33.75 59.16
N VAL A 13 18.06 -32.61 58.72
CA VAL A 13 18.73 -31.36 58.31
C VAL A 13 19.48 -31.38 56.98
N ALA A 14 18.77 -31.02 55.90
CA ALA A 14 19.37 -30.47 54.70
C ALA A 14 19.43 -28.94 54.82
N VAL A 15 20.64 -28.39 54.83
CA VAL A 15 20.91 -26.95 54.70
C VAL A 15 20.63 -26.58 53.25
N VAL A 16 19.56 -25.82 53.00
CA VAL A 16 19.28 -25.24 51.68
C VAL A 16 20.15 -23.99 51.53
N ALA A 17 21.26 -24.12 50.82
CA ALA A 17 22.00 -22.96 50.31
C ALA A 17 21.21 -22.38 49.12
N SER A 18 20.49 -21.28 49.37
CA SER A 18 19.87 -20.44 48.34
C SER A 18 20.95 -19.71 47.55
N GLY A 19 21.48 -20.37 46.53
CA GLY A 19 22.28 -19.71 45.50
C GLY A 19 21.36 -18.87 44.60
N CYS A 20 21.45 -17.55 44.72
CA CYS A 20 20.90 -16.62 43.73
C CYS A 20 21.64 -16.82 42.41
N THR A 21 21.09 -17.63 41.51
CA THR A 21 21.45 -17.57 40.10
C THR A 21 20.99 -16.21 39.57
N VAL A 22 21.93 -15.28 39.44
CA VAL A 22 21.73 -14.05 38.67
C VAL A 22 21.52 -14.49 37.22
N ALA A 23 20.25 -14.59 36.82
CA ALA A 23 19.90 -14.68 35.41
C ALA A 23 20.48 -13.42 34.75
N SER A 24 21.43 -13.62 33.83
CA SER A 24 21.86 -12.53 32.95
C SER A 24 20.62 -12.00 32.22
N PRO A 25 20.40 -10.69 32.14
CA PRO A 25 19.31 -10.16 31.36
C PRO A 25 19.53 -10.57 29.91
N VAL A 26 18.62 -11.38 29.38
CA VAL A 26 18.52 -11.60 27.92
C VAL A 26 18.46 -10.22 27.30
N ALA A 27 19.43 -9.93 26.42
CA ALA A 27 19.46 -8.71 25.65
C ALA A 27 18.07 -8.52 25.04
N GLY A 28 17.40 -7.45 25.47
CA GLY A 28 16.04 -7.15 25.07
C GLY A 28 15.94 -7.18 23.55
N GLU A 29 15.02 -8.03 23.07
CA GLU A 29 14.46 -7.90 21.74
C GLU A 29 14.10 -6.42 21.53
N PRO A 30 14.48 -5.79 20.39
CA PRO A 30 14.21 -4.39 20.18
C PRO A 30 12.71 -4.16 20.39
N ILE A 31 12.35 -3.35 21.39
CA ILE A 31 10.99 -2.86 21.55
C ILE A 31 10.66 -2.21 20.22
N ALA A 32 9.81 -2.87 19.42
CA ALA A 32 9.37 -2.33 18.14
C ALA A 32 8.86 -0.93 18.41
N ALA A 33 9.53 0.08 17.84
CA ALA A 33 9.06 1.45 17.95
C ALA A 33 7.57 1.47 17.57
N PRO A 34 6.72 2.19 18.31
CA PRO A 34 5.33 2.35 17.90
C PRO A 34 5.34 2.80 16.44
N PRO A 35 4.49 2.22 15.57
CA PRO A 35 4.53 2.51 14.14
C PRO A 35 4.44 4.03 13.98
N VAL A 36 5.51 4.64 13.46
CA VAL A 36 5.53 6.07 13.19
C VAL A 36 4.36 6.34 12.25
N GLU A 37 3.43 7.17 12.70
CA GLU A 37 2.28 7.54 11.90
C GLU A 37 2.79 8.22 10.64
N TYR A 38 2.38 7.70 9.48
CA TYR A 38 2.83 8.27 8.23
C TYR A 38 2.16 9.62 7.97
N HIS A 39 2.97 10.60 7.63
CA HIS A 39 2.54 11.89 7.10
C HIS A 39 3.15 12.09 5.72
N ALA A 40 2.32 12.42 4.73
CA ALA A 40 2.82 12.76 3.41
C ALA A 40 3.78 13.96 3.49
N PRO A 41 4.85 14.00 2.66
CA PRO A 41 5.79 15.11 2.66
C PRO A 41 5.08 16.44 2.41
N THR A 42 5.47 17.51 3.10
CA THR A 42 4.91 18.86 2.90
C THR A 42 5.14 19.40 1.49
N SER A 43 6.17 18.92 0.80
CA SER A 43 6.46 19.20 -0.61
C SER A 43 5.52 18.48 -1.56
N ALA A 44 4.96 17.34 -1.15
CA ALA A 44 4.00 16.55 -1.91
C ALA A 44 2.59 17.12 -1.70
N GLN A 45 2.36 18.34 -2.20
CA GLN A 45 1.02 18.92 -2.26
C GLN A 45 0.24 18.30 -3.43
N TYR A 46 -0.10 17.02 -3.29
CA TYR A 46 -0.99 16.34 -4.22
C TYR A 46 -2.34 16.05 -3.55
N VAL A 47 -3.40 16.21 -4.32
CA VAL A 47 -4.74 15.79 -3.93
C VAL A 47 -5.25 14.82 -4.98
N ASP A 48 -5.59 13.61 -4.56
CA ASP A 48 -6.18 12.58 -5.40
C ASP A 48 -7.69 12.51 -5.21
N ARG A 49 -8.39 12.51 -6.34
CA ARG A 49 -9.84 12.34 -6.42
C ARG A 49 -10.17 11.19 -7.35
N TRP A 50 -10.73 10.14 -6.80
CA TRP A 50 -11.20 9.00 -7.55
C TRP A 50 -12.67 9.14 -7.88
N LEU A 51 -12.98 9.10 -9.17
CA LEU A 51 -14.35 9.04 -9.63
C LEU A 51 -14.83 7.58 -9.56
N PRO A 52 -16.01 7.32 -8.96
CA PRO A 52 -16.58 5.99 -8.98
C PRO A 52 -16.93 5.60 -10.42
N THR A 53 -16.67 4.35 -10.77
CA THR A 53 -17.08 3.75 -12.04
C THR A 53 -17.70 2.37 -11.76
N PRO A 54 -18.46 1.81 -12.71
CA PRO A 54 -18.95 0.42 -12.57
C PRO A 54 -17.84 -0.64 -12.61
N ALA A 55 -16.60 -0.28 -12.96
CA ALA A 55 -15.52 -1.24 -13.15
C ALA A 55 -15.10 -1.91 -11.82
N VAL A 56 -15.12 -1.16 -10.72
CA VAL A 56 -14.75 -1.66 -9.39
C VAL A 56 -15.29 -0.73 -8.30
N ASP A 57 -15.74 -1.31 -7.20
CA ASP A 57 -16.00 -0.54 -5.98
C ASP A 57 -14.67 -0.03 -5.41
N LEU A 58 -14.52 1.29 -5.30
CA LEU A 58 -13.31 1.94 -4.76
C LEU A 58 -13.02 1.53 -3.30
N MET A 59 -14.02 1.05 -2.57
CA MET A 59 -13.93 0.57 -1.19
C MET A 59 -13.71 -0.94 -1.06
N SER A 60 -13.69 -1.68 -2.17
CA SER A 60 -13.29 -3.08 -2.18
C SER A 60 -11.79 -3.24 -1.93
N ALA A 61 -11.30 -4.48 -1.77
CA ALA A 61 -9.88 -4.75 -1.64
C ALA A 61 -9.10 -4.31 -2.90
N ASP A 62 -9.62 -4.63 -4.09
CA ASP A 62 -9.03 -4.19 -5.37
C ASP A 62 -9.05 -2.67 -5.53
N GLY A 63 -10.18 -2.04 -5.23
CA GLY A 63 -10.30 -0.58 -5.25
C GLY A 63 -9.29 0.06 -4.32
N THR A 64 -9.17 -0.44 -3.09
CA THR A 64 -8.20 0.04 -2.11
C THR A 64 -6.76 -0.11 -2.59
N PHE A 65 -6.40 -1.27 -3.15
CA PHE A 65 -5.04 -1.53 -3.64
C PHE A 65 -4.68 -0.63 -4.81
N ILE A 66 -5.54 -0.55 -5.83
CA ILE A 66 -5.31 0.26 -7.03
C ILE A 66 -5.17 1.73 -6.64
N ARG A 67 -6.05 2.22 -5.75
CA ARG A 67 -5.97 3.59 -5.23
C ARG A 67 -4.64 3.84 -4.52
N ALA A 68 -4.35 3.03 -3.50
CA ALA A 68 -3.15 3.17 -2.69
C ALA A 68 -1.88 3.13 -3.55
N PHE A 69 -1.80 2.21 -4.52
CA PHE A 69 -0.60 2.06 -5.33
C PHE A 69 -0.41 3.24 -6.31
N ALA A 70 -1.47 3.67 -6.99
CA ALA A 70 -1.38 4.78 -7.95
C ALA A 70 -1.05 6.12 -7.26
N GLU A 71 -1.60 6.35 -6.07
CA GLU A 71 -1.27 7.51 -5.23
C GLU A 71 0.14 7.41 -4.67
N ALA A 72 0.54 6.27 -4.10
CA ALA A 72 1.87 6.05 -3.56
C ALA A 72 2.97 6.16 -4.63
N ALA A 73 2.72 5.69 -5.85
CA ALA A 73 3.63 5.91 -6.99
C ALA A 73 3.80 7.40 -7.29
N THR A 74 2.75 8.19 -7.11
CA THR A 74 2.82 9.65 -7.25
C THR A 74 3.60 10.25 -6.10
N VAL A 75 3.39 9.84 -4.84
CA VAL A 75 4.23 10.31 -3.72
C VAL A 75 5.70 10.03 -3.94
N ALA A 76 6.02 8.79 -4.36
CA ALA A 76 7.39 8.37 -4.60
C ALA A 76 8.09 9.25 -5.64
N ALA A 77 7.35 9.81 -6.60
CA ALA A 77 7.86 10.79 -7.57
C ALA A 77 8.42 12.06 -6.93
N PHE A 78 7.75 12.54 -5.87
CA PHE A 78 7.97 13.83 -5.23
C PHE A 78 8.83 13.73 -3.97
N ASN A 79 9.02 12.52 -3.46
CA ASN A 79 9.79 12.28 -2.25
C ASN A 79 11.28 12.09 -2.58
N ILE A 80 12.15 12.76 -1.82
CA ILE A 80 13.61 12.58 -1.91
C ILE A 80 14.02 11.13 -1.64
N ASP A 81 13.29 10.45 -0.75
CA ASP A 81 13.50 9.05 -0.39
C ASP A 81 12.76 8.08 -1.35
N LYS A 82 12.16 8.59 -2.43
CA LYS A 82 11.44 7.83 -3.45
C LYS A 82 10.40 6.88 -2.84
N ASP A 83 10.44 5.60 -3.19
CA ASP A 83 9.53 4.58 -2.68
C ASP A 83 9.58 4.44 -1.15
N ALA A 84 10.75 4.64 -0.53
CA ALA A 84 10.92 4.51 0.93
C ALA A 84 10.23 5.63 1.70
N GLY A 85 10.04 6.80 1.07
CA GLY A 85 9.29 7.91 1.63
C GLY A 85 7.82 7.96 1.19
N SER A 86 7.35 6.94 0.46
CA SER A 86 5.96 6.84 0.03
C SER A 86 5.07 6.21 1.12
N TYR A 87 3.84 5.81 0.77
CA TYR A 87 2.89 5.20 1.69
C TYR A 87 3.49 4.00 2.42
N PRO A 88 3.14 3.77 3.70
CA PRO A 88 3.62 2.61 4.43
C PRO A 88 3.32 1.31 3.68
N GLY A 89 4.34 0.46 3.53
CA GLY A 89 4.21 -0.81 2.79
C GLY A 89 4.41 -0.70 1.28
N TYR A 90 4.51 0.51 0.71
CA TYR A 90 4.67 0.70 -0.73
C TYR A 90 5.92 0.01 -1.29
N VAL A 91 7.07 0.09 -0.61
CA VAL A 91 8.32 -0.61 -1.01
C VAL A 91 8.13 -2.12 -1.21
N ARG A 92 7.27 -2.76 -0.40
CA ARG A 92 6.99 -4.21 -0.56
C ARG A 92 6.00 -4.49 -1.68
N ALA A 93 5.04 -3.58 -1.86
CA ALA A 93 4.02 -3.68 -2.91
C ALA A 93 4.59 -3.33 -4.29
N ASN A 94 5.63 -2.50 -4.38
CA ASN A 94 6.23 -2.09 -5.64
C ASN A 94 7.34 -3.06 -6.07
N ARG A 95 7.07 -3.88 -7.09
CA ARG A 95 8.07 -4.74 -7.76
C ARG A 95 8.26 -4.37 -9.22
N THR A 96 7.90 -3.14 -9.61
CA THR A 96 8.12 -2.66 -10.97
C THR A 96 9.60 -2.43 -11.24
N ARG A 97 10.00 -2.55 -12.51
CA ARG A 97 11.37 -2.24 -12.97
C ARG A 97 11.51 -0.82 -13.55
N GLU A 98 10.39 -0.17 -13.84
CA GLU A 98 10.33 1.18 -14.39
C GLU A 98 9.59 2.10 -13.44
N VAL A 99 10.17 3.27 -13.23
CA VAL A 99 9.52 4.38 -12.54
C VAL A 99 9.85 5.65 -13.32
N SER A 100 8.93 6.01 -14.21
CA SER A 100 8.89 7.34 -14.80
C SER A 100 7.80 8.12 -14.07
N TYR A 101 8.13 9.32 -13.64
CA TYR A 101 7.25 10.12 -12.80
C TYR A 101 6.98 11.48 -13.42
N ASP A 102 5.71 11.93 -13.37
CA ASP A 102 5.37 13.33 -13.68
C ASP A 102 5.41 14.16 -12.41
N GLN A 103 6.51 14.91 -12.23
CA GLN A 103 6.79 15.72 -11.04
C GLN A 103 6.08 17.09 -11.01
N ASN A 104 5.15 17.38 -11.92
CA ASN A 104 4.53 18.70 -12.01
C ASN A 104 3.04 18.75 -11.66
N ILE A 105 2.40 17.61 -11.44
CA ILE A 105 0.96 17.53 -11.19
C ILE A 105 0.65 17.60 -9.70
N ARG A 106 -0.21 18.55 -9.31
CA ARG A 106 -0.66 18.78 -7.92
C ARG A 106 -2.08 18.28 -7.65
N PHE A 107 -2.93 18.21 -8.67
CA PHE A 107 -4.29 17.71 -8.51
C PHE A 107 -4.50 16.59 -9.50
N HIS A 108 -4.86 15.42 -9.01
CA HIS A 108 -5.17 14.26 -9.82
C HIS A 108 -6.64 13.92 -9.68
N ILE A 109 -7.31 13.83 -10.82
CA ILE A 109 -8.52 13.02 -10.93
C ILE A 109 -8.14 11.69 -11.53
N ARG A 110 -8.64 10.60 -10.95
CA ARG A 110 -8.41 9.24 -11.41
C ARG A 110 -9.71 8.47 -11.49
N TRP A 111 -9.74 7.49 -12.37
CA TRP A 111 -10.85 6.55 -12.45
C TRP A 111 -10.37 5.24 -13.05
N ILE A 112 -11.03 4.16 -12.65
CA ILE A 112 -10.69 2.81 -13.11
C ILE A 112 -11.63 2.50 -14.27
N VAL A 113 -11.06 2.22 -15.43
CA VAL A 113 -11.80 1.94 -16.67
C VAL A 113 -12.16 0.47 -16.76
N SER A 114 -11.21 -0.42 -16.44
CA SER A 114 -11.41 -1.86 -16.46
C SER A 114 -10.55 -2.54 -15.39
N ILE A 115 -11.00 -3.72 -14.99
CA ILE A 115 -10.23 -4.69 -14.21
C ILE A 115 -10.44 -6.06 -14.88
N GLU A 116 -9.36 -6.74 -15.19
CA GLU A 116 -9.36 -8.01 -15.92
C GLU A 116 -8.59 -9.02 -15.08
N SER A 117 -9.27 -10.10 -14.67
CA SER A 117 -8.61 -11.19 -13.95
C SER A 117 -7.87 -12.09 -14.93
N GLU A 118 -6.68 -12.50 -14.55
CA GLU A 118 -5.84 -13.47 -15.25
C GLU A 118 -5.70 -14.75 -14.40
N PRO A 119 -5.18 -15.85 -14.97
CA PRO A 119 -4.82 -17.04 -14.20
C PRO A 119 -3.87 -16.71 -13.04
N ASP A 120 -3.77 -17.63 -12.08
CA ASP A 120 -2.85 -17.53 -10.94
C ASP A 120 -3.02 -16.23 -10.13
N ASN A 121 -4.25 -15.74 -9.96
CA ASN A 121 -4.58 -14.54 -9.18
C ASN A 121 -3.92 -13.24 -9.67
N TRP A 122 -3.48 -13.20 -10.92
CA TRP A 122 -3.07 -11.97 -11.57
C TRP A 122 -4.28 -11.12 -11.95
N VAL A 123 -4.06 -9.81 -11.95
CA VAL A 123 -5.08 -8.84 -12.33
C VAL A 123 -4.43 -7.71 -13.10
N VAL A 124 -5.10 -7.27 -14.17
CA VAL A 124 -4.73 -6.10 -14.94
C VAL A 124 -5.81 -5.04 -14.79
N ALA A 125 -5.46 -3.90 -14.20
CA ALA A 125 -6.33 -2.74 -14.11
C ALA A 125 -5.93 -1.67 -15.12
N THR A 126 -6.92 -1.04 -15.74
CA THR A 126 -6.73 0.16 -16.58
C THR A 126 -7.15 1.38 -15.78
N VAL A 127 -6.19 2.25 -15.48
CA VAL A 127 -6.39 3.47 -14.70
C VAL A 127 -6.20 4.68 -15.58
N CYS A 128 -7.22 5.52 -15.66
CA CYS A 128 -7.12 6.82 -16.29
C CYS A 128 -6.84 7.89 -15.25
N SER A 129 -6.14 8.94 -15.67
CA SER A 129 -5.87 10.09 -14.82
C SER A 129 -5.81 11.38 -15.60
N GLN A 130 -6.30 12.45 -14.98
CA GLN A 130 -6.15 13.82 -15.45
C GLN A 130 -5.51 14.65 -14.35
N GLY A 131 -4.44 15.36 -14.73
CA GLY A 131 -3.64 16.15 -13.82
C GLY A 131 -3.79 17.64 -14.08
N SER A 132 -3.76 18.45 -13.02
CA SER A 132 -3.53 19.90 -13.11
C SER A 132 -2.33 20.30 -12.25
N THR A 133 -1.55 21.27 -12.75
CA THR A 133 -0.44 21.89 -12.00
C THR A 133 -0.92 23.00 -11.06
N GLY A 134 -2.21 23.36 -11.11
CA GLY A 134 -2.86 24.37 -10.24
C GLY A 134 -4.00 25.14 -10.93
N PRO A 135 -4.60 26.15 -10.25
CA PRO A 135 -5.80 26.91 -10.69
C PRO A 135 -5.79 27.55 -12.09
N LYS A 136 -4.60 27.72 -12.64
CA LYS A 136 -4.35 28.30 -13.97
C LYS A 136 -3.40 27.42 -14.80
N GLY A 137 -3.15 26.21 -14.31
CA GLY A 137 -2.27 25.25 -14.94
C GLY A 137 -2.89 24.68 -16.20
N SER A 138 -2.06 24.28 -17.15
CA SER A 138 -2.52 23.47 -18.27
C SER A 138 -3.00 22.13 -17.72
N GLU A 139 -4.26 21.79 -18.00
CA GLU A 139 -4.75 20.46 -17.72
C GLU A 139 -4.06 19.44 -18.63
N ARG A 140 -3.54 18.37 -18.03
CA ARG A 140 -2.88 17.29 -18.75
C ARG A 140 -3.70 16.02 -18.58
N SER A 141 -4.38 15.64 -19.65
CA SER A 141 -4.95 14.30 -19.74
C SER A 141 -3.81 13.31 -20.02
N GLY A 142 -3.62 12.35 -19.13
CA GLY A 142 -2.67 11.27 -19.33
C GLY A 142 -3.25 10.20 -20.25
N ALA A 143 -2.38 9.47 -20.95
CA ALA A 143 -2.77 8.20 -21.55
C ALA A 143 -3.24 7.21 -20.45
N PRO A 144 -4.13 6.25 -20.76
CA PRO A 144 -4.48 5.19 -19.84
C PRO A 144 -3.22 4.47 -19.33
N LYS A 145 -3.23 4.08 -18.06
CA LYS A 145 -2.14 3.33 -17.43
C LYS A 145 -2.62 1.92 -17.14
N LYS A 146 -1.83 0.93 -17.52
CA LYS A 146 -2.06 -0.47 -17.12
C LYS A 146 -1.29 -0.74 -15.83
N MET A 147 -1.96 -1.34 -14.86
CA MET A 147 -1.40 -1.83 -13.60
C MET A 147 -1.59 -3.34 -13.55
N LYS A 148 -0.50 -4.11 -13.57
CA LYS A 148 -0.55 -5.56 -13.35
C LYS A 148 -0.09 -5.90 -11.96
N TYR A 149 -0.94 -6.58 -11.20
CA TYR A 149 -0.70 -6.95 -9.81
C TYR A 149 -1.19 -8.35 -9.50
N HIS A 150 -0.63 -8.90 -8.43
CA HIS A 150 -0.94 -10.24 -7.96
C HIS A 150 -1.65 -10.18 -6.62
N ARG A 151 -2.79 -10.87 -6.52
CA ARG A 151 -3.50 -11.06 -5.25
C ARG A 151 -2.88 -12.24 -4.50
N SER A 152 -1.99 -11.95 -3.57
CA SER A 152 -1.38 -12.97 -2.68
C SER A 152 -1.76 -12.75 -1.23
N GLY A 153 -1.88 -13.82 -0.44
CA GLY A 153 -1.99 -13.74 1.01
C GLY A 153 -3.13 -12.85 1.51
N THR A 154 -2.80 -11.97 2.46
CA THR A 154 -3.75 -11.07 3.12
C THR A 154 -4.21 -9.98 2.15
N PRO A 155 -5.52 -9.82 1.89
CA PRO A 155 -6.01 -8.76 1.01
C PRO A 155 -5.87 -7.38 1.68
N PRO A 156 -5.82 -6.31 0.87
CA PRO A 156 -6.08 -4.94 1.32
C PRO A 156 -7.35 -4.84 2.15
N PRO A 157 -7.39 -3.98 3.18
CA PRO A 157 -8.60 -3.74 3.94
C PRO A 157 -9.67 -3.10 3.05
N THR A 158 -10.95 -3.33 3.38
CA THR A 158 -12.08 -2.73 2.67
C THR A 158 -12.57 -1.47 3.39
N GLN A 159 -13.53 -0.76 2.80
CA GLN A 159 -14.19 0.42 3.40
C GLN A 159 -13.23 1.56 3.77
N GLN A 160 -12.12 1.68 3.03
CA GLN A 160 -11.08 2.70 3.26
C GLN A 160 -11.50 4.06 2.68
N GLN A 161 -12.25 4.84 3.45
CA GLN A 161 -12.64 6.20 3.12
C GLN A 161 -12.44 7.18 4.28
N GLY A 162 -12.14 8.44 3.95
CA GLY A 162 -12.00 9.52 4.90
C GLY A 162 -11.62 10.84 4.23
N ILE A 163 -11.03 11.74 5.01
CA ILE A 163 -10.64 13.09 4.55
C ILE A 163 -9.13 13.24 4.36
N ALA A 164 -8.32 12.25 4.76
CA ALA A 164 -6.88 12.36 4.66
C ALA A 164 -6.39 12.11 3.23
N SER A 165 -5.36 12.83 2.79
CA SER A 165 -4.74 12.63 1.47
C SER A 165 -3.87 11.38 1.38
N ALA A 166 -3.54 10.75 2.52
CA ALA A 166 -2.72 9.54 2.58
C ALA A 166 -3.13 8.64 3.76
N PRO A 167 -2.95 7.31 3.64
CA PRO A 167 -3.19 6.40 4.74
C PRO A 167 -2.06 6.47 5.77
N ARG A 168 -2.43 6.42 7.05
CA ARG A 168 -1.47 6.43 8.17
C ARG A 168 -0.75 5.09 8.37
N PHE A 169 -1.33 4.01 7.85
CA PHE A 169 -0.83 2.64 7.97
C PHE A 169 -0.83 1.96 6.60
N SER A 170 -0.14 0.82 6.50
CA SER A 170 -0.12 0.03 5.27
C SER A 170 -1.50 -0.51 4.94
N VAL A 171 -1.95 -0.24 3.71
CA VAL A 171 -3.23 -0.73 3.16
C VAL A 171 -3.02 -1.72 2.01
N PHE A 172 -1.79 -2.16 1.77
CA PHE A 172 -1.46 -3.02 0.63
C PHE A 172 -1.71 -4.52 0.86
N GLY A 173 -1.85 -4.95 2.12
CA GLY A 173 -1.83 -6.38 2.46
C GLY A 173 -0.54 -7.05 1.98
N ASP A 174 -0.66 -8.25 1.43
CA ASP A 174 0.44 -9.02 0.81
C ASP A 174 0.43 -8.92 -0.74
N TRP A 175 -0.38 -8.00 -1.30
CA TRP A 175 -0.49 -7.81 -2.74
C TRP A 175 0.67 -6.95 -3.26
N TYR A 176 1.04 -7.16 -4.52
CA TYR A 176 2.14 -6.44 -5.14
C TYR A 176 1.94 -6.23 -6.64
N VAL A 177 2.52 -5.17 -7.16
CA VAL A 177 2.51 -4.76 -8.57
C VAL A 177 3.83 -5.15 -9.22
N THR A 178 3.77 -5.70 -10.42
CA THR A 178 4.95 -5.97 -11.26
C THR A 178 5.06 -5.03 -12.46
N TYR A 179 3.95 -4.37 -12.82
CA TYR A 179 3.93 -3.38 -13.90
C TYR A 179 3.00 -2.23 -13.58
N PHE A 180 3.49 -1.00 -13.78
CA PHE A 180 2.68 0.22 -13.76
C PHE A 180 3.33 1.29 -14.64
N SER A 181 2.82 1.47 -15.87
CA SER A 181 3.47 2.34 -16.86
C SER A 181 3.00 3.79 -16.83
N TYR A 182 3.94 4.70 -17.10
CA TYR A 182 3.76 6.14 -17.34
C TYR A 182 4.16 6.55 -18.78
N GLY A 183 4.48 5.62 -19.65
CA GLY A 183 5.03 5.91 -20.98
C GLY A 183 5.65 4.67 -21.63
N HIS A 184 5.79 4.74 -22.96
CA HIS A 184 6.05 3.67 -23.93
C HIS A 184 6.44 2.29 -23.36
N PRO A 185 5.65 1.23 -23.65
CA PRO A 185 6.04 -0.13 -23.25
C PRO A 185 7.45 -0.43 -23.76
N SER A 186 8.32 -0.90 -22.88
CA SER A 186 9.57 -1.51 -23.32
C SER A 186 9.23 -2.69 -24.23
N TYR A 187 10.06 -2.94 -25.25
CA TYR A 187 9.82 -3.93 -26.32
C TYR A 187 9.69 -5.39 -25.81
N GLU A 188 9.92 -5.61 -24.51
CA GLU A 188 9.77 -6.89 -23.78
C GLU A 188 8.49 -6.97 -22.93
N SER A 189 7.58 -5.99 -23.03
CA SER A 189 6.39 -5.92 -22.19
C SER A 189 5.38 -7.04 -22.50
N ASP A 190 4.86 -7.66 -21.44
CA ASP A 190 3.69 -8.54 -21.47
C ASP A 190 2.55 -7.93 -22.32
N PRO A 191 1.98 -8.65 -23.30
CA PRO A 191 0.93 -8.12 -24.17
C PRO A 191 -0.30 -7.61 -23.41
N ALA A 192 -0.59 -8.15 -22.22
CA ALA A 192 -1.71 -7.70 -21.39
C ALA A 192 -1.55 -6.26 -20.86
N VAL A 193 -0.31 -5.75 -20.82
CA VAL A 193 0.01 -4.44 -20.26
C VAL A 193 0.42 -3.39 -21.31
N VAL A 194 0.33 -3.76 -22.59
CA VAL A 194 0.49 -2.83 -23.71
C VAL A 194 -0.67 -1.84 -23.69
N VAL A 195 -0.34 -0.55 -23.67
CA VAL A 195 -1.32 0.53 -23.76
C VAL A 195 -1.46 0.93 -25.23
N ASP A 196 -2.67 0.88 -25.76
CA ASP A 196 -2.98 1.52 -27.04
C ASP A 196 -3.01 3.05 -26.82
N PRO A 197 -2.06 3.82 -27.41
CA PRO A 197 -1.97 5.26 -27.23
C PRO A 197 -3.14 6.02 -27.87
N THR A 198 -3.95 5.36 -28.71
CA THR A 198 -5.15 5.95 -29.31
C THR A 198 -6.35 5.91 -28.37
N ILE A 199 -6.33 5.06 -27.34
CA ILE A 199 -7.37 5.03 -26.31
C ILE A 199 -7.27 6.33 -25.50
N ARG A 200 -8.31 7.16 -25.62
CA ARG A 200 -8.48 8.36 -24.81
C ARG A 200 -9.00 7.98 -23.43
N CYS A 201 -8.61 8.76 -22.43
CA CYS A 201 -9.28 8.81 -21.13
C CYS A 201 -10.31 9.96 -21.16
N PRO A 202 -11.54 9.76 -21.67
CA PRO A 202 -12.55 10.81 -21.62
C PRO A 202 -12.89 11.09 -20.15
N MET A 203 -12.76 12.34 -19.74
CA MET A 203 -13.22 12.75 -18.42
C MET A 203 -14.75 12.59 -18.35
N PRO A 204 -15.29 11.98 -17.28
CA PRO A 204 -16.73 12.03 -17.03
C PRO A 204 -17.24 13.49 -17.04
N GLN A 205 -18.38 13.74 -17.69
CA GLN A 205 -18.93 15.08 -17.84
C GLN A 205 -19.24 15.72 -16.48
N GLY A 206 -19.02 17.03 -16.36
CA GLY A 206 -19.37 17.81 -15.16
C GLY A 206 -18.39 17.69 -13.99
N VAL A 207 -17.26 17.03 -14.19
CA VAL A 207 -16.21 16.91 -13.16
C VAL A 207 -15.16 17.99 -13.37
N THR A 208 -14.81 18.73 -12.32
CA THR A 208 -13.69 19.70 -12.33
C THR A 208 -12.48 19.07 -11.67
N THR A 209 -11.28 19.26 -12.22
CA THR A 209 -10.02 18.73 -11.66
C THR A 209 -9.63 19.36 -10.33
N GLU A 210 -10.09 20.57 -10.06
CA GLU A 210 -9.65 21.35 -8.90
C GLU A 210 -10.60 21.18 -7.72
N SER A 211 -10.11 20.46 -6.72
CA SER A 211 -10.67 20.47 -5.37
C SER A 211 -9.54 20.17 -4.39
N PRO A 212 -9.49 20.87 -3.24
CA PRO A 212 -8.48 20.62 -2.22
C PRO A 212 -8.76 19.36 -1.40
N VAL A 213 -9.89 18.68 -1.63
CA VAL A 213 -10.35 17.55 -0.81
C VAL A 213 -10.11 16.25 -1.57
N ALA A 214 -9.38 15.32 -0.94
CA ALA A 214 -9.22 13.96 -1.44
C ALA A 214 -10.57 13.23 -1.35
N THR A 215 -10.97 12.50 -2.40
CA THR A 215 -12.29 11.85 -2.42
C THR A 215 -12.26 10.57 -3.26
N PRO A 216 -12.59 9.40 -2.70
CA PRO A 216 -12.61 9.14 -1.26
C PRO A 216 -11.17 9.25 -0.73
N GLY A 217 -10.96 10.04 0.32
CA GLY A 217 -9.67 10.10 1.01
C GLY A 217 -9.45 8.87 1.87
N TRP A 218 -8.46 8.94 2.75
CA TRP A 218 -8.08 7.84 3.64
C TRP A 218 -8.60 8.05 5.07
N PRO A 219 -8.88 6.97 5.81
CA PRO A 219 -9.17 7.04 7.23
C PRO A 219 -8.01 7.64 8.03
N GLN A 220 -8.33 8.43 9.06
CA GLN A 220 -7.34 8.93 10.03
C GLN A 220 -7.10 7.95 11.19
N THR A 221 -7.86 6.86 11.25
CA THR A 221 -7.73 5.79 12.24
C THR A 221 -7.68 4.45 11.52
N ARG A 222 -7.10 3.43 12.17
CA ARG A 222 -7.06 2.09 11.60
C ARG A 222 -8.47 1.49 11.61
N ILE A 223 -8.95 1.09 10.44
CA ILE A 223 -10.21 0.35 10.28
C ILE A 223 -9.81 -1.10 10.05
N TYR A 224 -10.27 -2.00 10.93
CA TYR A 224 -10.09 -3.46 10.84
C TYR A 224 -11.35 -4.11 10.30
#